data_AF-A0A6A4Y3U4-F1
#
_entry.id   AF-A0A6A4Y3U4-F1
#
_cell.length_a   1.000
_cell.length_b   1.000
_cell.length_c   1.000
_cell.angle_alpha   90.00
_cell.angle_beta   90.00
_cell.angle_gamma   90.00
#
_symmetry.space_group_name_H-M   'P 1'
#
loop_
_entity.id
_entity.type
_entity.pdbx_description
1 polymer ?
#
loop_
_entity_poly.entity_id
_entity_poly.type
_entity_poly.pdbx_seq_one_letter_code
_entity_poly.pdbx_strand_id
1 'polypeptide(L)' 'PYLLGAELSSAEINLVPFLFRFEVLLAHYHKFDFLADFPLLAAVLAAAKVRPAFQQTVREPEYYIQAYAGYVNPSP' A
#
# COMPACT_ATOMS: atom_id res chain seq x y z
N PRO A 1 -0.17 -14.93 4.58
CA PRO A 1 0.46 -15.02 3.22
C PRO A 1 1.75 -14.21 3.23
N TYR A 2 2.79 -14.68 2.55
CA TYR A 2 4.06 -14.00 2.40
C TYR A 2 4.56 -14.17 0.97
N LEU A 3 5.41 -13.24 0.53
CA LEU A 3 5.94 -13.18 -0.83
C LEU A 3 6.97 -14.28 -1.10
N LEU A 4 7.72 -14.70 -0.06
CA LEU A 4 8.81 -15.67 -0.18
C LEU A 4 8.53 -17.00 0.54
N GLY A 5 7.25 -17.33 0.78
CA GLY A 5 6.85 -18.65 1.29
C GLY A 5 6.13 -18.59 2.63
N ALA A 6 6.61 -19.38 3.60
CA ALA A 6 5.87 -19.64 4.84
C ALA A 6 6.02 -18.56 5.92
N GLU A 7 7.05 -17.72 5.84
CA GLU A 7 7.42 -16.77 6.89
C GLU A 7 7.53 -15.33 6.41
N LEU A 8 7.42 -14.39 7.35
CA LEU A 8 7.70 -12.98 7.11
C LEU A 8 9.18 -12.83 6.73
N SER A 9 9.43 -12.01 5.72
CA SER A 9 10.76 -11.70 5.23
C SER A 9 10.94 -10.20 5.08
N SER A 10 12.15 -9.79 4.69
CA SER A 10 12.43 -8.42 4.29
C SER A 10 11.61 -7.98 3.07
N ALA A 11 11.06 -8.91 2.27
CA ALA A 11 10.24 -8.57 1.11
C ALA A 11 8.98 -7.79 1.54
N GLU A 12 8.28 -8.23 2.59
CA GLU A 12 7.10 -7.52 3.09
C GLU A 12 7.49 -6.15 3.66
N ILE A 13 8.58 -6.09 4.42
CA ILE A 13 9.05 -4.85 5.06
C ILE A 13 9.33 -3.77 3.99
N ASN A 14 9.95 -4.17 2.87
CA ASN A 14 10.29 -3.25 1.79
C ASN A 14 9.09 -2.88 0.91
N LEU A 15 8.18 -3.82 0.64
CA LEU A 15 7.12 -3.62 -0.38
C LEU A 15 5.78 -3.16 0.19
N VAL A 16 5.37 -3.68 1.36
CA VAL A 16 4.04 -3.37 1.92
C VAL A 16 3.80 -1.88 2.10
N PRO A 17 4.76 -1.05 2.56
CA PRO A 17 4.52 0.39 2.67
C PRO A 17 4.15 1.04 1.34
N PHE A 18 4.73 0.57 0.23
CA PHE A 18 4.39 1.07 -1.12
C PHE A 18 3.05 0.53 -1.59
N LEU A 19 2.77 -0.76 -1.39
CA LEU A 19 1.47 -1.34 -1.73
C LEU A 19 0.33 -0.61 -1.02
N PHE A 20 0.49 -0.30 0.26
CA PHE A 20 -0.49 0.47 1.03
C PHE A 20 -0.68 1.89 0.46
N ARG A 21 0.42 2.61 0.20
CA ARG A 21 0.34 3.96 -0.37
C ARG A 21 -0.31 3.95 -1.74
N PHE A 22 0.02 3.00 -2.60
CA PHE A 22 -0.59 2.90 -3.93
C PHE A 22 -2.07 2.55 -3.86
N GLU A 23 -2.49 1.70 -2.92
CA GLU A 23 -3.91 1.40 -2.70
C GLU A 23 -4.68 2.69 -2.39
N VAL A 24 -4.16 3.51 -1.47
CA VAL A 24 -4.75 4.80 -1.11
C VAL A 24 -4.72 5.79 -2.28
N LEU A 25 -3.55 6.00 -2.87
CA LEU A 25 -3.34 7.07 -3.85
C LEU A 25 -4.04 6.77 -5.18
N LEU A 26 -3.93 5.54 -5.70
CA LEU A 26 -4.53 5.18 -6.98
C LEU A 26 -6.06 5.09 -6.89
N ALA A 27 -6.60 4.61 -5.77
CA ALA A 27 -8.03 4.66 -5.53
C ALA A 27 -8.53 6.11 -5.42
N HIS A 28 -7.79 7.00 -4.74
CA HIS A 28 -8.20 8.39 -4.57
C HIS A 28 -8.14 9.18 -5.90
N TYR A 29 -6.97 9.21 -6.53
CA TYR A 29 -6.67 10.09 -7.66
C TYR A 29 -7.06 9.51 -9.02
N HIS A 30 -7.03 8.18 -9.18
CA HIS A 30 -7.24 7.53 -10.48
C HIS A 30 -8.46 6.61 -10.51
N LYS A 31 -9.16 6.45 -9.38
CA LYS A 31 -10.29 5.51 -9.23
C LYS A 31 -9.92 4.08 -9.68
N PHE A 32 -8.66 3.71 -9.42
CA PHE A 32 -8.07 2.48 -9.92
C PHE A 32 -7.72 1.54 -8.76
N ASP A 33 -8.25 0.31 -8.81
CA ASP A 33 -7.85 -0.78 -7.93
C ASP A 33 -6.68 -1.54 -8.56
N PHE A 34 -5.46 -1.21 -8.12
CA PHE A 34 -4.25 -1.76 -8.71
C PHE A 34 -3.95 -3.21 -8.31
N LEU A 35 -4.70 -3.77 -7.34
CA LEU A 35 -4.49 -5.13 -6.84
C LEU A 35 -5.54 -6.13 -7.34
N ALA A 36 -6.53 -5.69 -8.11
CA ALA A 36 -7.65 -6.51 -8.58
C ALA A 36 -7.19 -7.84 -9.22
N ASP A 37 -6.15 -7.79 -10.06
CA ASP A 37 -5.62 -8.97 -10.75
C ASP A 37 -4.46 -9.67 -10.02
N PHE A 38 -4.10 -9.21 -8.82
CA PHE A 38 -2.93 -9.68 -8.06
C PHE A 38 -3.32 -10.21 -6.66
N PRO A 39 -4.03 -11.36 -6.59
CA PRO A 39 -4.62 -11.86 -5.34
C PRO A 39 -3.59 -12.15 -4.24
N LEU A 40 -2.36 -12.58 -4.59
CA LEU A 40 -1.30 -12.78 -3.61
C LEU A 40 -0.89 -11.45 -2.96
N LEU A 41 -0.70 -10.39 -3.75
CA LEU A 41 -0.31 -9.07 -3.24
C LEU A 41 -1.42 -8.45 -2.39
N ALA A 42 -2.68 -8.58 -2.83
CA ALA A 42 -3.85 -8.19 -2.05
C ALA A 42 -3.88 -8.89 -0.68
N ALA A 43 -3.67 -10.21 -0.67
CA ALA A 43 -3.67 -11.00 0.56
C ALA A 43 -2.49 -10.65 1.48
N VAL A 44 -1.29 -10.38 0.93
CA VAL A 44 -0.12 -9.92 1.70
C VAL A 44 -0.39 -8.55 2.32
N LEU A 45 -0.93 -7.59 1.56
CA LEU A 45 -1.27 -6.26 2.08
C LEU A 45 -2.32 -6.34 3.19
N ALA A 46 -3.39 -7.11 3.00
CA ALA A 46 -4.41 -7.34 4.02
C ALA A 46 -3.83 -7.97 5.30
N ALA A 47 -2.98 -8.98 5.16
CA ALA A 47 -2.31 -9.62 6.30
C ALA A 47 -1.28 -8.71 6.99
N ALA A 48 -0.72 -7.72 6.30
CA ALA A 48 0.18 -6.76 6.90
C ALA A 48 -0.55 -5.66 7.67
N LYS A 49 -1.69 -5.18 7.16
CA LYS A 49 -2.54 -4.13 7.80
C LYS A 49 -3.02 -4.51 9.21
N VAL A 50 -3.16 -5.80 9.49
CA VAL A 50 -3.57 -6.30 10.83
C VAL A 50 -2.42 -6.39 11.84
N ARG A 51 -1.16 -6.15 11.42
CA ARG A 51 0.00 -6.28 12.31
C ARG A 51 0.16 -5.05 13.20
N PRO A 52 0.42 -5.22 14.51
CA PRO A 52 0.69 -4.09 15.40
C PRO A 52 1.81 -3.18 14.90
N ALA A 53 2.92 -3.75 14.44
CA ALA A 53 4.05 -2.97 13.93
C ALA A 53 3.69 -2.10 12.71
N PHE A 54 2.82 -2.60 11.83
CA PHE A 54 2.35 -1.83 10.68
C PHE A 54 1.43 -0.69 11.13
N GLN A 55 0.45 -0.99 12.00
CA GLN A 55 -0.48 0.00 12.54
C GLN A 55 0.23 1.10 13.33
N GLN A 56 1.32 0.77 14.03
CA GLN A 56 2.13 1.74 14.78
C GLN A 56 2.98 2.67 13.89
N THR A 57 3.21 2.32 12.62
CA THR A 57 4.15 3.02 11.75
C THR A 57 3.51 3.68 10.53
N VAL A 58 2.34 3.21 10.12
CA VAL A 58 1.57 3.81 9.03
C VAL A 58 0.94 5.14 9.46
N ARG A 59 0.67 6.02 8.49
CA ARG A 59 -0.11 7.25 8.69
C ARG A 59 -1.53 7.04 8.17
N GLU A 60 -2.43 7.95 8.53
CA GLU A 60 -3.78 7.97 7.95
C GLU A 60 -3.74 8.24 6.45
N PRO A 61 -4.70 7.72 5.66
CA PRO A 61 -4.78 7.93 4.21
C PRO A 61 -4.63 9.40 3.78
N GLU A 62 -5.26 10.33 4.51
CA GLU A 62 -5.25 11.76 4.22
C GLU A 62 -3.84 12.35 4.23
N TYR A 63 -2.95 11.85 5.09
CA TYR A 63 -1.56 12.28 5.13
C TYR A 63 -0.85 12.02 3.79
N TYR A 64 -1.05 10.82 3.22
CA TYR A 64 -0.45 10.45 1.94
C TYR A 64 -1.10 11.21 0.77
N ILE A 65 -2.43 11.34 0.78
CA ILE A 65 -3.15 12.09 -0.24
C ILE A 65 -2.62 13.53 -0.31
N GLN A 66 -2.52 14.22 0.83
CA GLN A 66 -2.01 15.59 0.90
C GLN A 66 -0.54 15.68 0.46
N ALA A 67 0.31 14.75 0.93
CA ALA A 67 1.73 14.73 0.55
C ALA A 67 1.93 14.54 -0.97
N TYR A 68 1.00 13.84 -1.64
CA TYR A 68 1.09 13.57 -3.07
C TYR A 68 0.30 14.54 -3.96
N ALA A 69 -0.48 15.47 -3.39
CA ALA A 69 -1.36 16.37 -4.14
C ALA A 69 -0.62 17.21 -5.18
N GLY A 70 0.62 17.64 -4.91
CA GLY A 70 1.43 18.40 -5.86
C GLY A 70 2.11 17.58 -6.97
N TYR A 71 2.11 16.25 -6.87
CA TYR A 71 2.74 15.36 -7.85
C TYR A 71 1.73 14.70 -8.80
N VAL A 72 0.46 14.63 -8.40
CA VAL A 72 -0.62 14.14 -9.26
C VAL A 72 -1.06 15.29 -10.19
N ASN A 73 -0.28 15.48 -11.26
CA ASN A 73 -0.35 16.53 -12.29
C ASN A 73 -0.16 17.99 -11.81
N PRO A 74 0.98 18.65 -12.12
CA PRO A 74 0.90 19.99 -12.68
C PRO A 74 0.23 19.87 -14.07
N SER A 75 -0.70 20.76 -14.43
CA SER A 75 -1.32 20.79 -15.77
C SER A 75 -0.28 20.63 -16.90
N PRO A 76 -0.67 20.06 -18.08
CA PRO A 76 0.17 20.16 -19.27
C PRO A 76 0.48 21.62 -19.65
#